data_AF-A0A7Y9NAR9-F1
#
_entry.id   AF-A0A7Y9NAR9-F1
#
_cell.length_a   1.000
_cell.length_b   1.000
_cell.length_c   1.000
_cell.angle_alpha   90.00
_cell.angle_beta   90.00
_cell.angle_gamma   90.00
#
_symmetry.space_group_name_H-M   'P 1'
#
loop_
_entity.id
_entity.type
_entity.pdbx_description
1 polymer ?
#
loop_
_entity_poly.entity_id
_entity_poly.type
_entity_poly.pdbx_seq_one_letter_code
_entity_poly.pdbx_strand_id
1 'polypeptide(L)'
;MPILIGRTREGRILSRSRYRNGESFYLAIADLRFPDTGDLLYQTGIVAQMALSSHLLDIGFDDRWCARNIGLHIGKALAYANATGLNYHSPELERLTPVLSPYNVWRNPSLDGSRPPASELLPDIPPLLRDLLDHVQGVTGHARPRRGKAHG
;
A
#
# COMPACT_ATOMS: atom_id res chain seq x y z
N MET A 1 -19.79 10.77 -19.90
CA MET A 1 -20.28 11.25 -18.59
C MET A 1 -19.05 11.49 -17.71
N PRO A 2 -18.82 12.70 -17.18
CA PRO A 2 -17.77 12.90 -16.20
C PRO A 2 -18.11 12.08 -14.96
N ILE A 3 -17.16 11.27 -14.48
CA ILE A 3 -17.29 10.59 -13.20
C ILE A 3 -17.14 11.67 -12.13
N LEU A 4 -18.23 12.04 -11.47
CA LEU A 4 -18.16 12.87 -10.27
C LEU A 4 -17.55 12.04 -9.15
N ILE A 5 -16.22 12.16 -9.01
CA ILE A 5 -15.49 11.65 -7.85
C ILE A 5 -15.94 12.52 -6.66
N GLY A 6 -16.57 11.89 -5.69
CA GLY A 6 -17.09 12.56 -4.50
C GLY A 6 -16.99 11.66 -3.29
N ARG A 7 -16.67 12.25 -2.15
CA ARG A 7 -16.60 11.52 -0.87
C ARG A 7 -17.95 10.90 -0.55
N THR A 8 -17.95 9.62 -0.22
CA THR A 8 -19.14 8.88 0.22
C THR A 8 -18.91 8.25 1.60
N ARG A 9 -19.99 7.94 2.31
CA ARG A 9 -19.90 7.26 3.61
C ARG A 9 -19.32 5.86 3.46
N GLU A 10 -19.72 5.15 2.41
CA GLU A 10 -19.26 3.81 2.06
C GLU A 10 -17.76 3.82 1.71
N GLY A 11 -17.33 4.78 0.88
CA GLY A 11 -15.93 5.00 0.55
C GLY A 11 -15.08 5.29 1.79
N ARG A 12 -15.58 6.15 2.70
CA ARG A 12 -14.91 6.45 3.97
C ARG A 12 -14.75 5.21 4.87
N ILE A 13 -15.75 4.33 4.93
CA ILE A 13 -15.69 3.09 5.72
C ILE A 13 -14.66 2.13 5.14
N LEU A 14 -14.68 1.91 3.82
CA LEU A 14 -13.71 1.06 3.14
C LEU A 14 -12.30 1.62 3.25
N SER A 15 -12.14 2.92 3.04
CA SER A 15 -10.90 3.66 3.21
C SER A 15 -10.29 3.44 4.60
N ARG A 16 -11.10 3.59 5.66
CA ARG A 16 -10.67 3.32 7.05
C ARG A 16 -10.28 1.86 7.26
N SER A 17 -11.03 0.92 6.68
CA SER A 17 -10.71 -0.51 6.76
C SER A 17 -9.35 -0.83 6.11
N ARG A 18 -9.10 -0.29 4.90
CA ARG A 18 -7.82 -0.43 4.20
C ARG A 18 -6.67 0.13 5.04
N TYR A 19 -6.80 1.34 5.56
CA TYR A 19 -5.78 1.95 6.40
C TYR A 19 -5.45 1.10 7.64
N ARG A 20 -6.47 0.61 8.37
CA ARG A 20 -6.26 -0.26 9.55
C ARG A 20 -5.61 -1.60 9.19
N ASN A 21 -5.94 -2.16 8.03
CA ASN A 21 -5.30 -3.38 7.56
C ASN A 21 -3.84 -3.13 7.19
N GLY A 22 -3.54 -2.02 6.51
CA GLY A 22 -2.17 -1.58 6.21
C GLY A 22 -1.32 -1.44 7.48
N GLU A 23 -1.85 -0.78 8.52
CA GLU A 23 -1.21 -0.69 9.84
C GLU A 23 -0.96 -2.08 10.46
N SER A 24 -1.90 -3.01 10.34
CA SER A 24 -1.75 -4.37 10.89
C SER A 24 -0.64 -5.17 10.18
N PHE A 25 -0.58 -5.10 8.85
CA PHE A 25 0.49 -5.74 8.07
C PHE A 25 1.85 -5.09 8.33
N TYR A 26 1.89 -3.77 8.47
CA TYR A 26 3.10 -3.03 8.80
C TYR A 26 3.73 -3.50 10.11
N LEU A 27 2.94 -3.85 11.13
CA LEU A 27 3.50 -4.34 12.41
C LEU A 27 4.37 -5.60 12.23
N ALA A 28 4.00 -6.51 11.34
CA ALA A 28 4.81 -7.70 11.07
C ALA A 28 6.15 -7.35 10.39
N ILE A 29 6.15 -6.35 9.51
CA ILE A 29 7.36 -5.84 8.85
C ILE A 29 8.25 -5.09 9.86
N ALA A 30 7.65 -4.25 10.71
CA ALA A 30 8.37 -3.49 11.74
C ALA A 30 9.03 -4.40 12.78
N ASP A 31 8.41 -5.54 13.08
CA ASP A 31 8.97 -6.58 13.96
C ASP A 31 9.99 -7.49 13.22
N LEU A 32 10.38 -7.16 11.98
CA LEU A 32 11.36 -7.87 11.16
C LEU A 32 11.05 -9.37 10.96
N ARG A 33 9.76 -9.72 10.83
CA ARG A 33 9.30 -11.12 10.78
C ARG A 33 9.46 -11.81 9.41
N PHE A 34 10.04 -11.14 8.42
CA PHE A 34 10.18 -11.63 7.04
C PHE A 34 11.65 -11.73 6.64
N PRO A 35 12.34 -12.82 6.98
CA PRO A 35 13.75 -13.03 6.62
C PRO A 35 13.94 -13.34 5.13
N ASP A 36 12.91 -13.84 4.43
CA ASP A 36 12.92 -14.00 2.97
C ASP A 36 12.60 -12.66 2.29
N THR A 37 13.47 -12.23 1.38
CA THR A 37 13.30 -10.98 0.61
C THR A 37 12.02 -10.98 -0.21
N GLY A 38 11.61 -12.13 -0.76
CA GLY A 38 10.36 -12.23 -1.52
C GLY A 38 9.13 -12.01 -0.63
N ASP A 39 9.07 -12.67 0.51
CA ASP A 39 7.98 -12.44 1.48
C ASP A 39 7.95 -10.98 1.97
N LEU A 40 9.11 -10.39 2.25
CA LEU A 40 9.21 -8.97 2.62
C LEU A 40 8.65 -8.05 1.52
N LEU A 41 9.02 -8.28 0.25
CA LEU A 41 8.54 -7.48 -0.88
C LEU A 41 7.04 -7.69 -1.14
N TYR A 42 6.52 -8.91 -0.96
CA TYR A 42 5.09 -9.18 -1.05
C TYR A 42 4.30 -8.40 0.01
N GLN A 43 4.75 -8.45 1.27
CA GLN A 43 4.11 -7.75 2.38
C GLN A 43 4.23 -6.23 2.25
N THR A 44 5.37 -5.75 1.75
CA THR A 44 5.59 -4.33 1.41
C THR A 44 4.58 -3.86 0.38
N GLY A 45 4.35 -4.65 -0.67
CA GLY A 45 3.32 -4.39 -1.67
C GLY A 45 1.91 -4.33 -1.06
N ILE A 46 1.57 -5.25 -0.15
CA ILE A 46 0.28 -5.22 0.57
C ILE A 46 0.11 -3.91 1.36
N VAL A 47 1.11 -3.52 2.17
CA VAL A 47 1.02 -2.29 2.98
C VAL A 47 0.87 -1.07 2.09
N ALA A 48 1.70 -0.93 1.06
CA ALA A 48 1.63 0.19 0.11
C ALA A 48 0.27 0.24 -0.61
N GLN A 49 -0.23 -0.91 -1.09
CA GLN A 49 -1.53 -0.98 -1.74
C GLN A 49 -2.67 -0.57 -0.80
N MET A 50 -2.64 -1.03 0.46
CA MET A 50 -3.65 -0.69 1.46
C MET A 50 -3.62 0.80 1.81
N ALA A 51 -2.43 1.40 1.94
CA ALA A 51 -2.27 2.82 2.20
C ALA A 51 -2.80 3.68 1.03
N LEU A 52 -2.35 3.39 -0.20
CA LEU A 52 -2.72 4.16 -1.39
C LEU A 52 -4.21 4.00 -1.74
N SER A 53 -4.75 2.79 -1.65
CA SER A 53 -6.18 2.57 -1.87
C SER A 53 -7.05 3.18 -0.77
N SER A 54 -6.54 3.32 0.46
CA SER A 54 -7.25 4.07 1.50
C SER A 54 -7.52 5.51 1.07
N HIS A 55 -6.51 6.22 0.56
CA HIS A 55 -6.70 7.58 0.03
C HIS A 55 -7.70 7.61 -1.13
N LEU A 56 -7.53 6.74 -2.12
CA LEU A 56 -8.40 6.71 -3.31
C LEU A 56 -9.88 6.47 -2.95
N LEU A 57 -10.14 5.53 -2.04
CA LEU A 57 -11.50 5.26 -1.55
C LEU A 57 -12.06 6.43 -0.73
N ASP A 58 -11.19 7.16 -0.01
CA ASP A 58 -11.61 8.32 0.80
C ASP A 58 -12.16 9.44 -0.07
N ILE A 59 -11.49 9.72 -1.18
CA ILE A 59 -11.86 10.80 -2.10
C ILE A 59 -13.02 10.41 -3.03
N GLY A 60 -13.37 9.12 -3.12
CA GLY A 60 -14.56 8.66 -3.84
C GLY A 60 -14.30 7.72 -5.03
N PHE A 61 -13.12 7.11 -5.16
CA PHE A 61 -12.94 6.03 -6.13
C PHE A 61 -13.76 4.81 -5.72
N ASP A 62 -14.32 4.12 -6.71
CA ASP A 62 -15.00 2.84 -6.50
C ASP A 62 -13.98 1.69 -6.31
N ASP A 63 -14.20 0.81 -5.33
CA ASP A 63 -13.28 -0.28 -5.00
C ASP A 63 -13.13 -1.28 -6.16
N ARG A 64 -14.22 -1.57 -6.91
CA ARG A 64 -14.16 -2.46 -8.08
C ARG A 64 -13.42 -1.79 -9.22
N TRP A 65 -13.59 -0.49 -9.40
CA TRP A 65 -12.80 0.28 -10.37
C TRP A 65 -11.31 0.24 -10.01
N CYS A 66 -10.94 0.44 -8.74
CA CYS A 66 -9.55 0.33 -8.30
C CYS A 66 -9.00 -1.08 -8.58
N ALA A 67 -9.73 -2.12 -8.22
CA ALA A 67 -9.32 -3.51 -8.47
C ALA A 67 -9.10 -3.79 -9.97
N ARG A 68 -9.98 -3.29 -10.84
CA ARG A 68 -9.91 -3.51 -12.29
C ARG A 68 -8.81 -2.70 -12.98
N ASN A 69 -8.60 -1.44 -12.58
CA ASN A 69 -7.76 -0.50 -13.34
C ASN A 69 -6.36 -0.30 -12.72
N ILE A 70 -6.25 -0.40 -11.40
CA ILE A 70 -4.97 -0.32 -10.67
C ILE A 70 -4.45 -1.72 -10.38
N GLY A 71 -5.32 -2.62 -9.90
CA GLY A 71 -4.95 -3.99 -9.56
C GLY A 71 -3.84 -4.03 -8.52
N LEU A 72 -2.79 -4.82 -8.80
CA LEU A 72 -1.65 -5.04 -7.89
C LEU A 72 -0.43 -4.16 -8.24
N HIS A 73 -0.62 -3.11 -9.05
CA HIS A 73 0.47 -2.27 -9.53
C HIS A 73 0.63 -1.02 -8.64
N ILE A 74 1.61 -1.05 -7.74
CA ILE A 74 1.90 0.06 -6.80
C ILE A 74 2.23 1.36 -7.53
N GLY A 75 2.95 1.30 -8.65
CA GLY A 75 3.25 2.49 -9.47
C GLY A 75 1.98 3.19 -9.97
N LYS A 76 0.98 2.42 -10.42
CA LYS A 76 -0.32 2.98 -10.82
C LYS A 76 -1.07 3.55 -9.62
N ALA A 77 -1.11 2.82 -8.50
CA ALA A 77 -1.78 3.27 -7.28
C ALA A 77 -1.21 4.62 -6.80
N LEU A 78 0.13 4.76 -6.79
CA LEU A 78 0.82 5.97 -6.38
C LEU A 78 0.52 7.14 -7.33
N ALA A 79 0.60 6.90 -8.64
CA ALA A 79 0.29 7.92 -9.64
C ALA A 79 -1.14 8.46 -9.52
N TYR A 80 -2.14 7.57 -9.40
CA TYR A 80 -3.53 7.99 -9.21
C TYR A 80 -3.74 8.70 -7.87
N ALA A 81 -3.12 8.22 -6.79
CA ALA A 81 -3.24 8.85 -5.49
C ALA A 81 -2.66 10.28 -5.50
N ASN A 82 -1.48 10.47 -6.08
CA ASN A 82 -0.86 11.79 -6.21
C ASN A 82 -1.65 12.73 -7.12
N ALA A 83 -2.10 12.25 -8.28
CA ALA A 83 -2.94 13.03 -9.18
C ALA A 83 -4.28 13.48 -8.56
N THR A 84 -4.67 12.87 -7.45
CA THR A 84 -5.93 13.14 -6.75
C THR A 84 -5.71 13.74 -5.35
N GLY A 85 -4.53 14.29 -5.10
CA GLY A 85 -4.25 15.12 -3.93
C GLY A 85 -3.57 14.42 -2.76
N LEU A 86 -3.09 13.18 -2.92
CA LEU A 86 -2.21 12.59 -1.90
C LEU A 86 -0.89 13.37 -1.81
N ASN A 87 -0.31 13.79 -2.94
CA ASN A 87 0.94 14.57 -3.02
C ASN A 87 2.12 13.94 -2.24
N TYR A 88 2.24 12.62 -2.27
CA TYR A 88 3.34 11.88 -1.64
C TYR A 88 4.45 11.59 -2.66
N HIS A 89 5.57 12.30 -2.57
CA HIS A 89 6.68 12.25 -3.51
C HIS A 89 7.97 11.72 -2.85
N SER A 90 7.94 10.45 -2.43
CA SER A 90 9.12 9.77 -1.88
C SER A 90 9.96 9.15 -3.01
N PRO A 91 11.22 9.58 -3.20
CA PRO A 91 12.11 8.98 -4.21
C PRO A 91 12.36 7.49 -3.97
N GLU A 92 12.32 7.05 -2.71
CA GLU A 92 12.53 5.65 -2.32
C GLU A 92 11.34 4.79 -2.72
N LEU A 93 10.11 5.23 -2.44
CA LEU A 93 8.92 4.51 -2.89
C LEU A 93 8.85 4.50 -4.42
N GLU A 94 9.15 5.62 -5.08
CA GLU A 94 9.18 5.73 -6.54
C GLU A 94 10.14 4.70 -7.16
N ARG A 95 11.37 4.59 -6.65
CA ARG A 95 12.35 3.56 -7.07
C ARG A 95 11.86 2.13 -6.81
N LEU A 96 11.07 1.93 -5.75
CA LEU A 96 10.55 0.61 -5.39
C LEU A 96 9.30 0.22 -6.20
N THR A 97 8.57 1.18 -6.77
CA THR A 97 7.36 0.90 -7.55
C THR A 97 7.52 -0.09 -8.71
N PRO A 98 8.57 -0.05 -9.57
CA PRO A 98 8.75 -1.05 -10.61
C PRO A 98 9.01 -2.46 -10.05
N VAL A 99 9.68 -2.56 -8.90
CA VAL A 99 9.97 -3.84 -8.22
C VAL A 99 8.69 -4.45 -7.63
N LEU A 100 7.78 -3.61 -7.10
CA LEU A 100 6.52 -4.04 -6.51
C LEU A 100 5.35 -4.15 -7.49
N SER A 101 5.54 -3.93 -8.80
CA SER A 101 4.42 -3.85 -9.74
C SER A 101 4.47 -4.95 -10.81
N PRO A 102 3.66 -6.03 -10.73
CA PRO A 102 2.69 -6.33 -9.68
C PRO A 102 3.29 -7.08 -8.49
N TYR A 103 2.85 -6.80 -7.27
CA TYR A 103 3.56 -7.32 -6.08
C TYR A 103 3.31 -8.81 -5.82
N ASN A 104 2.31 -9.43 -6.45
CA ASN A 104 2.04 -10.87 -6.27
C ASN A 104 3.13 -11.79 -6.83
N VAL A 105 3.99 -11.31 -7.72
CA VAL A 105 5.12 -12.08 -8.28
C VAL A 105 6.07 -12.57 -7.18
N TRP A 106 6.13 -11.85 -6.06
CA TRP A 106 6.97 -12.22 -4.92
C TRP A 106 6.42 -13.40 -4.13
N ARG A 107 5.10 -13.59 -4.10
CA ARG A 107 4.47 -14.77 -3.49
C ARG A 107 4.34 -15.94 -4.46
N ASN A 108 4.06 -15.64 -5.72
CA ASN A 108 3.82 -16.64 -6.75
C ASN A 108 4.94 -16.53 -7.80
N PRO A 109 5.97 -17.39 -7.73
CA PRO A 109 7.02 -17.41 -8.74
C PRO A 109 6.46 -17.78 -10.12
N SER A 110 7.23 -17.52 -11.18
CA SER A 110 6.87 -17.99 -12.52
C SER A 110 6.84 -19.52 -12.59
N LEU A 111 6.33 -20.06 -13.71
CA LEU A 111 6.18 -21.51 -13.90
C LEU A 111 7.50 -22.29 -13.75
N ASP A 112 8.64 -21.64 -14.03
CA ASP A 112 9.99 -22.18 -13.85
C ASP A 112 10.55 -22.01 -12.42
N GLY A 113 9.75 -21.48 -11.49
CA GLY A 113 10.14 -21.21 -10.11
C GLY A 113 10.98 -19.94 -9.94
N SER A 114 11.29 -19.21 -11.01
CA SER A 114 12.08 -17.99 -10.91
C SER A 114 11.26 -16.81 -10.35
N ARG A 115 11.95 -15.89 -9.69
CA ARG A 115 11.42 -14.59 -9.27
C ARG A 115 12.21 -13.52 -10.01
N PRO A 116 11.63 -12.33 -10.26
CA PRO A 116 12.41 -11.19 -10.69
C PRO A 116 13.59 -10.97 -9.72
N PRO A 117 14.79 -10.62 -10.21
CA PRO A 117 15.88 -10.29 -9.31
C PRO A 117 15.45 -9.10 -8.44
N ALA A 118 15.49 -9.27 -7.12
CA ALA A 118 15.35 -8.15 -6.21
C ALA A 118 16.56 -7.22 -6.43
N SER A 119 16.33 -5.90 -6.44
CA SER A 119 17.44 -4.96 -6.46
C SER A 119 18.29 -5.17 -5.21
N GLU A 120 19.61 -5.23 -5.35
CA GLU A 120 20.53 -5.35 -4.21
C GLU A 120 20.50 -4.11 -3.29
N LEU A 121 19.92 -2.99 -3.78
CA LEU A 121 19.80 -1.73 -3.07
C LEU A 121 18.34 -1.45 -2.68
N LEU A 122 17.71 -2.38 -1.95
CA LEU A 122 16.43 -2.09 -1.32
C LEU A 122 16.59 -0.94 -0.30
N PRO A 123 15.66 0.02 -0.27
CA PRO A 123 15.66 1.04 0.77
C PRO A 123 15.38 0.41 2.14
N ASP A 124 15.54 1.19 3.21
CA ASP A 124 15.07 0.78 4.52
C ASP A 124 13.52 0.76 4.53
N ILE A 125 12.95 -0.44 4.42
CA ILE A 125 11.51 -0.65 4.17
C ILE A 125 10.64 -0.22 5.37
N PRO A 126 10.92 -0.61 6.62
CA PRO A 126 10.11 -0.20 7.77
C PRO A 126 9.90 1.32 7.91
N PRO A 127 10.93 2.19 7.87
CA PRO A 127 10.70 3.64 7.95
C PRO A 127 9.96 4.17 6.72
N LEU A 128 10.26 3.67 5.51
CA LEU A 128 9.55 4.07 4.29
C LEU A 128 8.04 3.80 4.37
N LEU A 129 7.64 2.62 4.83
CA LEU A 129 6.22 2.28 4.98
C LEU A 129 5.54 3.04 6.12
N ARG A 130 6.29 3.36 7.18
CA ARG A 130 5.80 4.20 8.27
C ARG A 130 5.47 5.60 7.78
N ASP A 131 6.38 6.21 7.03
CA ASP A 131 6.21 7.54 6.44
C ASP A 131 4.99 7.59 5.51
N LEU A 132 4.85 6.61 4.62
CA LEU A 132 3.67 6.49 3.75
C LEU A 132 2.35 6.42 4.54
N LEU A 133 2.29 5.57 5.57
CA LEU A 133 1.08 5.43 6.40
C LEU A 133 0.79 6.70 7.21
N ASP A 134 1.82 7.40 7.68
CA ASP A 134 1.67 8.68 8.41
C ASP A 134 1.19 9.79 7.50
N HIS A 135 1.70 9.83 6.27
CA HIS A 135 1.23 10.77 5.26
C HIS A 135 -0.24 10.52 4.90
N VAL A 136 -0.62 9.26 4.65
CA VAL A 136 -2.02 8.89 4.40
C VAL A 136 -2.90 9.23 5.61
N GLN A 137 -2.44 8.99 6.83
CA GLN A 137 -3.13 9.42 8.04
C GLN A 137 -3.34 10.93 8.08
N GLY A 138 -2.33 11.72 7.73
CA GLY A 138 -2.42 13.18 7.69
C GLY A 138 -3.47 13.68 6.71
N VAL A 139 -3.52 13.09 5.51
CA VAL A 139 -4.46 13.49 4.44
C VAL A 139 -5.88 13.00 4.71
N THR A 140 -6.04 11.76 5.19
CA THR A 140 -7.36 11.16 5.40
C THR A 140 -7.93 11.46 6.79
N GLY A 141 -7.11 11.70 7.80
CA GLY A 141 -7.53 11.83 9.20
C GLY A 141 -7.95 10.50 9.85
N HIS A 142 -7.62 9.35 9.26
CA HIS A 142 -7.88 8.06 9.91
C HIS A 142 -7.01 7.88 11.14
N ALA A 143 -7.63 7.52 12.27
CA ALA A 143 -6.87 7.25 13.49
C ALA A 143 -6.08 5.94 13.38
N ARG A 144 -4.79 5.99 13.70
CA ARG A 144 -3.96 4.79 13.87
C ARG A 144 -4.63 3.83 14.87
N PRO A 145 -4.69 2.52 14.58
CA PRO A 145 -5.15 1.54 15.55
C PRO A 145 -4.34 1.66 16.84
N ARG A 146 -5.00 1.73 17.99
CA ARG A 146 -4.32 1.54 19.27
C ARG A 146 -3.73 0.12 19.26
N ARG A 147 -2.44 -0.04 19.57
CA ARG A 147 -1.89 -1.37 19.87
C ARG A 147 -2.74 -1.94 21.02
N GLY A 148 -3.59 -2.91 20.72
CA GLY A 148 -4.25 -3.68 21.77
C GLY A 148 -3.15 -4.32 22.60
N LYS A 149 -3.28 -4.33 23.93
CA LYS A 149 -2.47 -5.23 24.75
C LYS A 149 -2.71 -6.63 24.19
N ALA A 150 -1.68 -7.23 23.60
CA ALA A 150 -1.68 -8.67 23.36
C ALA A 150 -1.96 -9.30 24.73
N HIS A 151 -3.15 -9.88 24.88
CA HIS A 151 -3.34 -10.82 25.98
C HIS A 151 -2.54 -12.05 25.57
N GLY A 152 -1.59 -12.40 26.43
CA GLY A 152 -0.61 -13.46 26.20
C GLY A 152 -1.22 -14.85 26.18
#